data_AF-A0A812FIE8-F1
#
_entry.id   AF-A0A812FIE8-F1
#
_cell.length_a   1.000
_cell.length_b   1.000
_cell.length_c   1.000
_cell.angle_alpha   90.00
_cell.angle_beta   90.00
_cell.angle_gamma   90.00
#
_symmetry.space_group_name_H-M   'P 1'
#
loop_
_entity.id
_entity.type
_entity.pdbx_description
1 polymer ?
#
loop_
_entity_poly.entity_id
_entity_poly.type
_entity_poly.pdbx_seq_one_letter_code
_entity_poly.pdbx_strand_id
1 'polypeptide(L)'
;MLRVWQADCTELAINKFASNRRPHFFCQATPGAGKTVMAAEVARRLFEEGMIDLVLCFSPSLSVAEGMQKTFAWKLECSFNGGLGSLGGSYTYQSIRFF
;
A
#
# COMPACT_ATOMS: atom_id res chain seq x y z
N MET A 1 7.26 7.14 12.77
CA MET A 1 8.60 6.52 12.69
C MET A 1 8.45 5.06 12.29
N LEU A 2 9.24 4.55 11.34
CA LEU A 2 9.23 3.15 10.90
C LEU A 2 10.15 2.30 11.79
N ARG A 3 9.83 1.02 11.95
CA ARG A 3 10.77 0.02 12.50
C ARG A 3 11.84 -0.27 11.45
N VAL A 4 13.03 -0.69 11.91
CA VAL A 4 14.19 -0.99 11.04
C VAL A 4 13.79 -1.88 9.86
N TRP A 5 13.15 -3.03 10.12
CA TRP A 5 12.72 -3.94 9.05
C TRP A 5 11.75 -3.31 8.04
N GLN A 6 10.89 -2.38 8.48
CA GLN A 6 9.94 -1.70 7.61
C GLN A 6 10.70 -0.74 6.69
N ALA A 7 11.63 0.04 7.24
CA ALA A 7 12.47 0.95 6.47
C ALA A 7 13.31 0.18 5.45
N ASP A 8 14.01 -0.87 5.88
CA ASP A 8 14.86 -1.69 5.00
C ASP A 8 14.04 -2.34 3.88
N CYS A 9 12.85 -2.88 4.20
CA CYS A 9 11.98 -3.51 3.22
C CYS A 9 11.39 -2.49 2.24
N THR A 10 11.06 -1.29 2.70
CA THR A 10 10.63 -0.18 1.84
C THR A 10 11.73 0.20 0.84
N GLU A 11 12.97 0.38 1.29
CA GLU A 11 14.11 0.69 0.41
C GLU A 11 14.31 -0.40 -0.64
N LEU A 12 14.23 -1.68 -0.25
CA LEU A 12 14.32 -2.80 -1.20
C LEU A 12 13.20 -2.78 -2.25
N ALA A 13 11.98 -2.41 -1.86
CA ALA A 13 10.85 -2.31 -2.78
C ALA A 13 11.03 -1.17 -3.78
N ILE A 14 11.34 0.04 -3.29
CA ILE A 14 11.54 1.23 -4.13
C ILE A 14 12.66 1.02 -5.14
N ASN A 15 13.84 0.57 -4.68
CA ASN A 15 14.97 0.30 -5.57
C ASN A 15 14.64 -0.74 -6.65
N LYS A 16 13.84 -1.75 -6.30
CA LYS A 16 13.40 -2.77 -7.27
C LYS A 16 12.48 -2.17 -8.32
N PHE A 17 11.49 -1.37 -7.92
CA PHE A 17 10.56 -0.72 -8.85
C PHE A 17 11.30 0.29 -9.74
N ALA A 18 12.20 1.10 -9.18
CA ALA A 18 13.00 2.08 -9.92
C ALA A 18 13.94 1.44 -10.96
N SER A 19 14.43 0.22 -10.70
CA SER A 19 15.29 -0.49 -11.65
C SER A 19 14.58 -0.91 -12.95
N ASN A 20 13.25 -0.82 -13.00
CA ASN A 20 12.39 -1.15 -14.15
C ASN A 20 12.56 -2.58 -14.73
N ARG A 21 13.21 -3.49 -13.99
CA ARG A 21 13.50 -4.86 -14.43
C ARG A 21 12.44 -5.87 -14.01
N ARG A 22 11.75 -5.66 -12.89
CA ARG A 22 10.74 -6.58 -12.36
C ARG A 22 9.59 -5.82 -11.67
N PRO A 23 8.34 -5.97 -12.14
CA PRO A 23 7.20 -5.19 -11.63
C PRO A 23 6.67 -5.70 -10.28
N HIS A 24 7.18 -6.82 -9.76
CA HIS A 24 6.61 -7.48 -8.58
C HIS A 24 7.58 -7.51 -7.41
N PHE A 25 7.07 -7.19 -6.22
CA PHE A 25 7.77 -7.29 -4.94
C PHE A 25 6.93 -8.12 -3.96
N PHE A 26 7.58 -9.00 -3.20
CA PHE A 26 6.92 -9.84 -2.21
C PHE A 26 7.57 -9.59 -0.84
N CYS A 27 6.76 -9.24 0.14
CA CYS A 27 7.18 -9.08 1.52
C CYS A 27 6.44 -10.10 2.41
N GLN A 28 7.21 -10.92 3.11
CA GLN A 28 6.70 -11.82 4.14
C GLN A 28 7.12 -11.32 5.52
N ALA A 29 6.15 -11.07 6.38
CA ALA A 29 6.39 -10.77 7.79
C ALA A 29 5.27 -11.37 8.64
N THR A 30 5.58 -11.62 9.92
CA THR A 30 4.65 -12.22 10.87
C THR A 30 3.37 -11.38 11.07
N PRO A 31 2.24 -11.99 11.45
CA PRO A 31 1.04 -11.24 11.84
C PRO A 31 1.35 -10.19 12.92
N GLY A 32 0.73 -9.02 12.85
CA GLY A 32 0.97 -7.93 13.81
C GLY A 32 2.30 -7.16 13.64
N ALA A 33 3.20 -7.58 12.74
CA ALA A 33 4.50 -6.92 12.56
C ALA A 33 4.40 -5.47 12.02
N GLY A 34 3.28 -5.09 11.41
CA GLY A 34 3.08 -3.77 10.79
C GLY A 34 3.28 -3.76 9.27
N LYS A 35 2.91 -4.85 8.58
CA LYS A 35 3.02 -4.96 7.10
C LYS A 35 2.28 -3.85 6.36
N THR A 36 1.06 -3.52 6.79
CA THR A 36 0.25 -2.48 6.15
C THR A 36 0.90 -1.10 6.24
N VAL A 37 1.55 -0.79 7.37
CA VAL A 37 2.30 0.47 7.54
C VAL A 37 3.49 0.54 6.59
N MET A 38 4.21 -0.57 6.40
CA MET A 38 5.32 -0.64 5.43
C MET A 38 4.81 -0.48 4.00
N ALA A 39 3.71 -1.16 3.63
CA ALA A 39 3.11 -1.03 2.30
C ALA A 39 2.63 0.40 2.02
N ALA A 40 2.03 1.06 3.02
CA ALA A 40 1.60 2.45 2.90
C ALA A 40 2.79 3.43 2.75
N GLU A 41 3.93 3.15 3.40
CA GLU A 41 5.17 3.92 3.16
C GLU A 41 5.68 3.74 1.73
N VAL A 42 5.69 2.50 1.21
CA VAL A 42 6.10 2.24 -0.18
C VAL A 42 5.23 3.05 -1.14
N ALA A 43 3.91 3.02 -0.98
CA ALA A 43 2.99 3.83 -1.77
C ALA A 43 3.30 5.32 -1.68
N ARG A 44 3.51 5.84 -0.46
CA ARG A 44 3.84 7.26 -0.23
C ARG A 44 5.08 7.68 -1.02
N ARG A 45 6.15 6.91 -0.95
CA ARG A 45 7.39 7.19 -1.70
C ARG A 45 7.23 7.08 -3.21
N LEU A 46 6.50 6.07 -3.69
CA LEU A 46 6.22 5.94 -5.13
C LEU A 46 5.42 7.13 -5.67
N PHE A 47 4.50 7.70 -4.87
CA PHE A 47 3.83 8.95 -5.23
C PHE A 47 4.78 10.14 -5.24
N GLU A 48 5.64 10.28 -4.21
CA GLU A 48 6.63 11.36 -4.14
C GLU A 48 7.63 11.34 -5.30
N GLU A 49 8.00 10.14 -5.76
CA GLU A 49 8.87 9.93 -6.92
C GLU A 49 8.13 9.99 -8.26
N GLY A 50 6.80 10.21 -8.27
CA GLY A 50 6.00 10.29 -9.49
C GLY A 50 5.93 8.98 -10.28
N MET A 51 6.09 7.84 -9.60
CA MET A 51 6.15 6.51 -10.22
C MET A 51 4.79 5.83 -10.34
N ILE A 52 3.79 6.30 -9.59
CA ILE A 52 2.42 5.78 -9.60
C ILE A 52 1.41 6.93 -9.52
N ASP A 53 0.24 6.71 -10.10
CA ASP A 53 -0.90 7.65 -10.03
C ASP A 53 -2.03 7.15 -9.11
N LEU A 54 -2.03 5.85 -8.78
CA LEU A 54 -3.12 5.19 -8.06
C LEU A 54 -2.63 3.99 -7.25
N VAL A 55 -3.23 3.73 -6.08
CA VAL A 55 -3.02 2.50 -5.29
C VAL A 55 -4.33 1.77 -5.04
N LEU A 56 -4.36 0.46 -5.31
CA LEU A 56 -5.49 -0.42 -5.01
C LEU A 56 -5.07 -1.50 -4.01
N CYS A 57 -5.76 -1.58 -2.89
CA CYS A 57 -5.57 -2.63 -1.88
C CYS A 57 -6.69 -3.67 -1.98
N PHE A 58 -6.34 -4.95 -1.96
CA PHE A 58 -7.29 -6.06 -1.97
C PHE A 58 -7.07 -6.97 -0.76
N SER A 59 -8.16 -7.34 -0.09
CA SER A 59 -8.12 -8.09 1.17
C SER A 59 -9.30 -9.08 1.32
N PRO A 60 -9.21 -10.07 2.21
CA PRO A 60 -10.24 -11.11 2.31
C PRO A 60 -11.53 -10.69 3.04
N SER A 61 -11.52 -9.63 3.85
CA SER A 61 -12.67 -9.22 4.67
C SER A 61 -12.81 -7.70 4.76
N LEU A 62 -14.03 -7.24 5.09
CA LEU A 62 -14.33 -5.83 5.32
C LEU A 62 -13.46 -5.23 6.43
N SER A 63 -13.29 -5.95 7.54
CA SER A 63 -12.45 -5.49 8.66
C SER A 63 -10.99 -5.26 8.28
N VAL A 64 -10.43 -6.11 7.41
CA VAL A 64 -9.06 -5.92 6.89
C VAL A 64 -9.02 -4.77 5.90
N ALA A 65 -10.00 -4.66 5.01
CA ALA A 65 -10.10 -3.56 4.04
C ALA A 65 -10.17 -2.19 4.72
N GLU A 66 -11.01 -2.04 5.74
CA GLU A 66 -11.16 -0.82 6.55
C GLU A 66 -9.87 -0.48 7.32
N GLY A 67 -9.20 -1.49 7.87
CA GLY A 67 -7.91 -1.30 8.56
C GLY A 67 -6.82 -0.82 7.60
N MET A 68 -6.77 -1.38 6.39
CA MET A 68 -5.87 -0.91 5.33
C MET A 68 -6.23 0.51 4.91
N GLN A 69 -7.51 0.81 4.68
CA GLN A 69 -7.96 2.16 4.32
C GLN A 69 -7.50 3.19 5.35
N LYS A 70 -7.75 2.96 6.64
CA LYS A 70 -7.33 3.87 7.72
C LYS A 70 -5.81 4.08 7.75
N THR A 71 -5.03 3.02 7.52
CA THR A 71 -3.57 3.10 7.52
C THR A 71 -3.06 3.91 6.34
N PHE A 72 -3.57 3.67 5.13
CA PHE A 72 -3.19 4.41 3.93
C PHE A 72 -3.67 5.86 3.97
N ALA A 73 -4.90 6.10 4.45
CA ALA A 73 -5.44 7.44 4.67
C ALA A 73 -4.55 8.28 5.59
N TRP A 74 -4.13 7.72 6.73
CA TRP A 74 -3.19 8.38 7.65
C TRP A 74 -1.84 8.65 6.98
N LYS A 75 -1.33 7.70 6.19
CA LYS A 75 0.04 7.77 5.64
C LYS A 75 0.17 8.66 4.41
N LEU A 76 -0.89 8.74 3.61
CA LEU A 76 -0.99 9.53 2.38
C LEU A 76 -1.76 10.84 2.57
N GLU A 77 -2.21 11.13 3.80
CA GLU A 77 -2.99 12.32 4.15
C GLU A 77 -4.21 12.55 3.24
N CYS A 78 -4.92 11.47 2.89
CA CYS A 78 -6.11 11.49 2.04
C CYS A 78 -7.22 10.58 2.59
N SER A 79 -8.40 10.57 1.94
CA SER A 79 -9.51 9.71 2.37
C SER A 79 -9.29 8.22 2.08
N PHE A 80 -8.50 7.92 1.04
CA PHE A 80 -8.21 6.58 0.52
C PHE A 80 -9.47 5.70 0.34
N ASN A 81 -10.60 6.31 0.00
CA ASN A 81 -11.91 5.65 -0.03
C ASN A 81 -12.32 5.17 -1.43
N GLY A 82 -11.46 5.32 -2.44
CA GLY A 82 -11.75 4.95 -3.81
C GLY A 82 -12.70 5.88 -4.57
N GLY A 83 -13.10 7.01 -3.97
CA GLY A 83 -13.93 8.01 -4.63
C GLY A 83 -13.17 8.83 -5.67
N LEU A 84 -13.91 9.64 -6.43
CA LEU A 84 -13.33 10.56 -7.42
C LEU A 84 -12.30 11.50 -6.75
N GLY A 85 -11.10 11.57 -7.30
CA GLY A 85 -10.00 12.37 -6.74
C GLY A 85 -9.26 11.73 -5.57
N SER A 86 -9.58 10.48 -5.19
CA SER A 86 -8.78 9.72 -4.22
C SER A 86 -7.49 9.20 -4.85
N LEU A 87 -6.40 9.17 -4.07
CA LEU A 87 -5.13 8.53 -4.45
C LEU A 87 -5.22 6.98 -4.48
N GLY A 88 -6.33 6.42 -4.03
CA GLY A 88 -6.52 4.97 -4.01
C GLY A 88 -7.73 4.50 -3.25
N GLY A 89 -7.83 3.19 -3.07
CA GLY A 89 -8.92 2.54 -2.36
C GLY A 89 -8.56 1.17 -1.81
N SER A 90 -9.33 0.73 -0.83
CA SER A 90 -9.17 -0.58 -0.20
C SER A 90 -10.46 -1.37 -0.33
N TYR A 91 -10.35 -2.57 -0.88
CA TYR A 91 -11.48 -3.38 -1.28
C TYR A 91 -11.32 -4.83 -0.82
N THR A 92 -12.45 -5.52 -0.81
CA THR A 92 -12.45 -6.97 -0.57
C THR A 92 -12.22 -7.73 -1.88
N TYR A 93 -11.76 -8.98 -1.82
CA TYR A 93 -11.65 -9.82 -3.01
C TYR A 93 -13.00 -10.02 -3.71
N GLN A 94 -14.09 -10.05 -2.94
CA GLN A 94 -15.45 -10.16 -3.45
C GLN A 94 -15.83 -8.94 -4.29
N SER A 95 -15.35 -7.75 -3.92
CA SER A 95 -15.57 -6.50 -4.65
C SER A 95 -14.96 -6.51 -6.06
N ILE A 96 -13.90 -7.29 -6.30
CA ILE A 96 -13.21 -7.38 -7.61
C ILE A 96 -14.17 -7.72 -8.74
N ARG A 97 -15.21 -8.52 -8.45
CA ARG A 97 -16.22 -8.93 -9.45
C ARG A 97 -17.14 -7.81 -9.94
N PHE A 98 -17.11 -6.66 -9.27
CA PHE A 98 -17.98 -5.52 -9.54
C PHE A 98 -17.20 -4.31 -10.06
N PHE A 99 -15.91 -4.47 -10.33
CA PHE A 99 -15.06 -3.51 -11.06
C PHE A 99 -15.01 -3.84 -12.55
#